data_AF-A0A7D5TS67-F1
#
_entry.id   AF-A0A7D5TS67-F1
#
_cell.length_a   1.000
_cell.length_b   1.000
_cell.length_c   1.000
_cell.angle_alpha   90.00
_cell.angle_beta   90.00
_cell.angle_gamma   90.00
#
_symmetry.space_group_name_H-M   'P 1'
#
loop_
_entity.id
_entity.type
_entity.pdbx_description
1 polymer ?
#
loop_
_entity_poly.entity_id
_entity_poly.type
_entity_poly.pdbx_seq_one_letter_code
_entity_poly.pdbx_strand_id
1 'polypeptide(L)'
;MTRHDDADGRTRRKFLGATVSLAALGLAGCSNDGGDGGSTDTMAPTDTPTPTPEEMMGGATDTMDPTATPTAEPTDTPTDEPTATDAMAAPDVPLLNYALTLEHLENVFYREGLDEFSDSELMNADALSSFGQTVRMEVPEYLRTVGAHEAAHVDALSSTIENLNGTPVGEGEYDFGYSTPTEFLAVAQALENTGVSAYAGAAPQVVNNDVLAAAAGIHSVEARHASFLNLINGDSPYPNGVDEARSIDEVLEIAGQFVTSEVDPSVYETGDDRPTHDRKVEDDTSDVNVLNYALTLEHLENAFYREGLNEFSDSELMNADALSEFGEELRMAVPEHLKTAGAHEAAHVTALSDTVEQLGGTPVEEATYDFGYSTPTEFLGVAKALENTGVAAYKGAAPTVSNDAVFSAAIGIHSVEARHAALLNEVNVSSPFPAGVDEPMTMSEVTEVAGQFIVEE
;
A
#
# COMPACT_ATOMS: atom_id res chain seq x y z
N MET A 1 -52.50 -20.30 46.65
CA MET A 1 -51.96 -21.01 45.47
C MET A 1 -51.98 -20.05 44.31
N THR A 2 -50.93 -19.26 44.17
CA THR A 2 -50.67 -18.33 43.07
C THR A 2 -49.15 -18.27 42.97
N ARG A 3 -48.60 -18.88 41.92
CA ARG A 3 -47.16 -18.90 41.62
C ARG A 3 -46.89 -17.72 40.69
N HIS A 4 -45.94 -16.88 41.07
CA HIS A 4 -45.24 -15.97 40.17
C HIS A 4 -44.12 -16.77 39.49
N ASP A 5 -44.00 -16.62 38.18
CA ASP A 5 -42.85 -17.07 37.42
C ASP A 5 -41.89 -15.88 37.27
N ASP A 6 -40.69 -16.07 37.84
CA ASP A 6 -39.48 -15.33 37.52
C ASP A 6 -38.94 -15.83 36.18
N ALA A 7 -38.53 -14.93 35.30
CA ALA A 7 -37.62 -15.24 34.20
C ALA A 7 -36.63 -14.08 34.03
N ASP A 8 -35.48 -14.31 34.65
CA ASP A 8 -34.26 -13.54 34.62
C ASP A 8 -33.58 -13.69 33.24
N GLY A 9 -33.22 -12.58 32.61
CA GLY A 9 -32.67 -12.55 31.25
C GLY A 9 -31.73 -11.38 31.00
N ARG A 10 -31.07 -10.88 32.05
CA ARG A 10 -29.96 -9.92 31.94
C ARG A 10 -28.70 -10.54 32.49
N THR A 11 -27.87 -11.09 31.63
CA THR A 11 -26.42 -11.16 31.90
C THR A 11 -25.66 -11.54 30.65
N ARG A 12 -25.07 -10.52 30.00
CA ARG A 12 -23.69 -10.49 29.49
C ARG A 12 -23.43 -9.12 28.84
N ARG A 13 -23.44 -8.06 29.66
CA ARG A 13 -22.64 -6.85 29.37
C ARG A 13 -21.38 -6.97 30.21
N LYS A 14 -20.27 -7.23 29.55
CA LYS A 14 -18.94 -6.96 30.10
C LYS A 14 -18.10 -6.31 29.02
N PHE A 15 -17.87 -5.01 29.23
CA PHE A 15 -16.61 -4.29 28.98
C PHE A 15 -16.00 -4.38 27.58
N LEU A 16 -16.37 -3.43 26.70
CA LEU A 16 -15.38 -2.78 25.83
C LEU A 16 -14.72 -1.67 26.65
N GLY A 17 -13.42 -1.83 26.84
CA GLY A 17 -12.60 -1.01 27.73
C GLY A 17 -11.23 -1.66 27.86
N ALA A 18 -10.67 -2.06 26.72
CA ALA A 18 -9.30 -2.48 26.58
C ALA A 18 -8.81 -1.89 25.26
N THR A 19 -7.99 -0.85 25.37
CA THR A 19 -7.09 -0.39 24.33
C THR A 19 -6.34 -1.59 23.77
N VAL A 20 -6.61 -1.95 22.51
CA VAL A 20 -5.74 -2.84 21.75
C VAL A 20 -4.48 -2.02 21.45
N SER A 21 -3.46 -2.19 22.29
CA SER A 21 -2.11 -1.74 21.97
C SER A 21 -1.53 -2.78 21.01
N LEU A 22 -1.58 -2.51 19.70
CA LEU A 22 -0.71 -3.23 18.77
C LEU A 22 0.73 -2.84 19.11
N ALA A 23 1.51 -3.85 19.51
CA ALA A 23 2.91 -3.68 19.80
C ALA A 23 3.67 -3.44 18.50
N ALA A 24 4.18 -2.21 18.33
CA ALA A 24 5.18 -1.89 17.33
C ALA A 24 6.45 -2.73 17.58
N LEU A 25 6.70 -3.71 16.71
CA LEU A 25 8.01 -4.32 16.56
C LEU A 25 8.82 -3.41 15.63
N GLY A 26 9.61 -2.53 16.24
CA GLY A 26 10.49 -1.63 15.51
C GLY A 26 11.59 -2.38 14.75
N LEU A 27 11.68 -2.13 13.45
CA LEU A 27 12.92 -2.29 12.70
C LEU A 27 13.82 -1.09 13.03
N ALA A 28 14.84 -1.34 13.84
CA ALA A 28 15.85 -0.37 14.21
C ALA A 28 17.08 -0.49 13.29
N GLY A 29 17.47 0.63 12.69
CA GLY A 29 18.85 0.92 12.30
C GLY A 29 18.92 2.13 11.35
N CYS A 30 19.77 3.13 11.51
CA CYS A 30 20.75 3.49 12.53
C CYS A 30 21.12 4.96 12.28
N SER A 31 20.83 5.88 13.22
CA SER A 31 21.43 7.23 13.21
C SER A 31 22.64 7.26 14.13
N ASN A 32 23.78 7.60 13.52
CA ASN A 32 25.11 7.64 14.10
C ASN A 32 25.33 9.01 14.79
N ASP A 33 25.51 9.02 16.11
CA ASP A 33 26.00 10.20 16.83
C ASP A 33 27.43 9.93 17.33
N GLY A 34 28.32 10.85 17.00
CA GLY A 34 29.75 10.78 17.30
C GLY A 34 30.08 11.54 18.58
N GLY A 35 31.01 11.02 19.38
CA GLY A 35 31.61 11.83 20.45
C GLY A 35 32.27 11.09 21.60
N ASP A 36 33.53 10.70 21.39
CA ASP A 36 34.69 10.74 22.30
C ASP A 36 34.66 10.02 23.68
N GLY A 37 35.77 9.32 24.00
CA GLY A 37 36.10 8.97 25.40
C GLY A 37 36.83 7.65 25.70
N GLY A 38 38.03 7.43 25.16
CA GLY A 38 39.18 6.94 25.95
C GLY A 38 39.31 5.46 26.40
N SER A 39 40.29 4.80 25.76
CA SER A 39 41.45 4.11 26.39
C SER A 39 41.44 2.61 26.76
N THR A 40 42.41 1.93 26.11
CA THR A 40 43.28 0.80 26.54
C THR A 40 42.60 -0.59 26.67
N ASP A 41 43.13 -1.71 26.16
CA ASP A 41 44.54 -2.13 26.00
C ASP A 41 44.61 -3.44 25.16
N THR A 42 45.66 -3.60 24.32
CA THR A 42 46.37 -4.87 23.93
C THR A 42 45.60 -6.05 23.26
N MET A 43 46.06 -6.83 22.26
CA MET A 43 47.35 -7.15 21.62
C MET A 43 47.10 -7.84 20.24
N ALA A 44 48.16 -7.91 19.43
CA ALA A 44 48.28 -8.12 17.99
C ALA A 44 48.03 -9.56 17.41
N PRO A 45 48.03 -9.72 16.06
CA PRO A 45 47.59 -10.92 15.30
C PRO A 45 48.76 -11.79 14.79
N THR A 46 48.48 -12.91 14.10
CA THR A 46 49.46 -13.59 13.21
C THR A 46 48.79 -14.43 12.11
N ASP A 47 48.96 -13.97 10.88
CA ASP A 47 49.39 -14.64 9.63
C ASP A 47 48.93 -16.06 9.21
N THR A 48 48.43 -16.08 7.96
CA THR A 48 48.38 -17.13 6.90
C THR A 48 49.76 -17.80 6.61
N PRO A 49 49.98 -18.77 5.68
CA PRO A 49 49.18 -19.22 4.50
C PRO A 49 49.18 -20.76 4.17
N THR A 50 48.44 -21.12 3.10
CA THR A 50 48.44 -22.36 2.27
C THR A 50 49.84 -22.78 1.77
N PRO A 51 50.07 -24.05 1.31
CA PRO A 51 49.81 -24.42 -0.09
C PRO A 51 49.43 -25.92 -0.37
N THR A 52 48.87 -26.16 -1.56
CA THR A 52 48.75 -27.44 -2.32
C THR A 52 50.13 -27.91 -2.86
N PRO A 53 50.36 -29.19 -3.33
CA PRO A 53 49.89 -29.64 -4.67
C PRO A 53 49.76 -31.18 -4.97
N GLU A 54 49.14 -31.44 -6.13
CA GLU A 54 49.42 -32.42 -7.22
C GLU A 54 49.31 -33.97 -7.11
N GLU A 55 48.51 -34.49 -8.06
CA GLU A 55 48.64 -35.66 -8.98
C GLU A 55 49.12 -37.06 -8.51
N MET A 56 48.51 -38.11 -9.08
CA MET A 56 49.21 -39.26 -9.71
C MET A 56 48.26 -40.27 -10.40
N MET A 57 48.79 -40.87 -11.47
CA MET A 57 48.22 -41.67 -12.56
C MET A 57 47.99 -43.19 -12.30
N GLY A 58 47.28 -43.83 -13.25
CA GLY A 58 47.52 -45.22 -13.74
C GLY A 58 46.39 -46.23 -13.43
N GLY A 59 45.92 -47.14 -14.30
CA GLY A 59 46.34 -47.58 -15.62
C GLY A 59 45.53 -48.83 -16.08
N ALA A 60 45.39 -48.98 -17.41
CA ALA A 60 45.56 -50.21 -18.22
C ALA A 60 44.53 -51.37 -18.16
N THR A 61 43.79 -51.61 -19.27
CA THR A 61 43.92 -52.68 -20.30
C THR A 61 43.06 -53.92 -20.07
N ASP A 62 42.20 -54.31 -21.02
CA ASP A 62 42.32 -55.55 -21.82
C ASP A 62 41.23 -55.64 -22.92
N THR A 63 41.35 -56.67 -23.77
CA THR A 63 41.04 -56.77 -25.19
C THR A 63 39.82 -57.65 -25.54
N MET A 64 39.35 -57.50 -26.81
CA MET A 64 38.78 -58.50 -27.75
C MET A 64 37.37 -58.24 -28.31
N ASP A 65 37.31 -58.18 -29.64
CA ASP A 65 36.20 -58.30 -30.61
C ASP A 65 36.48 -59.62 -31.41
N PRO A 66 35.59 -60.27 -32.23
CA PRO A 66 34.34 -59.79 -32.84
C PRO A 66 33.15 -60.78 -32.94
N THR A 67 31.97 -60.30 -33.37
CA THR A 67 31.12 -60.87 -34.45
C THR A 67 29.88 -59.99 -34.71
N ALA A 68 29.65 -59.65 -35.98
CA ALA A 68 28.61 -58.72 -36.47
C ALA A 68 27.24 -59.37 -36.74
N THR A 69 26.14 -58.61 -36.58
CA THR A 69 24.94 -58.60 -37.47
C THR A 69 24.11 -57.31 -37.23
N PRO A 70 23.35 -56.81 -38.22
CA PRO A 70 23.09 -55.38 -38.44
C PRO A 70 21.76 -54.90 -37.86
N THR A 71 21.67 -53.65 -37.39
CA THR A 71 20.38 -52.97 -37.17
C THR A 71 20.57 -51.44 -37.18
N ALA A 72 19.84 -50.79 -38.09
CA ALA A 72 19.41 -49.39 -38.19
C ALA A 72 20.28 -48.25 -37.60
N GLU A 73 20.65 -47.29 -38.47
CA GLU A 73 21.07 -45.95 -38.04
C GLU A 73 19.96 -45.28 -37.21
N PRO A 74 20.25 -44.76 -36.00
CA PRO A 74 19.42 -43.75 -35.39
C PRO A 74 19.81 -42.39 -35.97
N THR A 75 18.80 -41.66 -36.43
CA THR A 75 18.87 -40.26 -36.83
C THR A 75 19.28 -39.43 -35.61
N ASP A 76 20.52 -38.93 -35.58
CA ASP A 76 20.95 -37.88 -34.65
C ASP A 76 20.17 -36.60 -34.97
N THR A 77 19.04 -36.44 -34.28
CA THR A 77 18.35 -35.15 -34.21
C THR A 77 18.98 -34.46 -33.00
N PRO A 78 19.64 -33.30 -33.15
CA PRO A 78 20.07 -32.54 -32.00
C PRO A 78 18.81 -32.10 -31.27
N THR A 79 18.60 -32.66 -30.07
CA THR A 79 17.71 -32.05 -29.09
C THR A 79 18.43 -30.80 -28.61
N ASP A 80 18.25 -29.70 -29.31
CA ASP A 80 18.49 -28.37 -28.73
C ASP A 80 17.47 -28.20 -27.61
N GLU A 81 17.84 -28.69 -26.43
CA GLU A 81 17.24 -28.24 -25.18
C GLU A 81 17.50 -26.73 -25.11
N PRO A 82 16.46 -25.89 -25.01
CA PRO A 82 16.65 -24.46 -24.97
C PRO A 82 17.52 -24.17 -23.74
N THR A 83 18.75 -23.75 -23.99
CA THR A 83 19.60 -23.20 -22.95
C THR A 83 18.81 -22.04 -22.36
N ALA A 84 18.59 -22.06 -21.04
CA ALA A 84 17.96 -20.97 -20.32
C ALA A 84 18.57 -19.66 -20.83
N THR A 85 17.75 -18.87 -21.53
CA THR A 85 18.07 -17.48 -21.86
C THR A 85 18.53 -16.85 -20.56
N ASP A 86 19.67 -16.14 -20.57
CA ASP A 86 20.11 -15.36 -19.41
C ASP A 86 18.95 -14.44 -19.01
N ALA A 87 18.17 -14.86 -18.01
CA ALA A 87 17.05 -14.09 -17.52
C ALA A 87 17.61 -12.74 -17.07
N MET A 88 16.96 -11.65 -17.48
CA MET A 88 17.36 -10.30 -17.10
C MET A 88 17.65 -10.26 -15.58
N ALA A 89 18.89 -9.95 -15.21
CA ALA A 89 19.38 -10.18 -13.85
C ALA A 89 18.64 -9.39 -12.76
N ALA A 90 18.00 -8.27 -13.14
CA ALA A 90 17.24 -7.41 -12.24
C ALA A 90 16.05 -6.78 -12.98
N PRO A 91 14.98 -7.55 -13.25
CA PRO A 91 13.92 -7.11 -14.15
C PRO A 91 13.15 -5.92 -13.60
N ASP A 92 13.07 -5.74 -12.28
CA ASP A 92 12.30 -4.66 -11.66
C ASP A 92 13.06 -3.34 -11.51
N VAL A 93 14.38 -3.31 -11.74
CA VAL A 93 15.19 -2.09 -11.58
C VAL A 93 14.67 -0.91 -12.42
N PRO A 94 14.25 -1.07 -13.69
CA PRO A 94 13.68 0.04 -14.45
C PRO A 94 12.39 0.61 -13.84
N LEU A 95 11.52 -0.24 -13.29
CA LEU A 95 10.29 0.22 -12.63
C LEU A 95 10.57 0.87 -11.27
N LEU A 96 11.54 0.35 -10.53
CA LEU A 96 12.00 0.95 -9.29
C LEU A 96 12.66 2.32 -9.53
N ASN A 97 13.44 2.48 -10.60
CA ASN A 97 14.00 3.78 -10.99
C ASN A 97 12.91 4.76 -11.47
N TYR A 98 11.86 4.25 -12.12
CA TYR A 98 10.68 5.05 -12.44
C TYR A 98 10.00 5.56 -11.16
N ALA A 99 9.70 4.69 -10.19
CA ALA A 99 9.13 5.09 -8.92
C ALA A 99 10.06 6.07 -8.17
N LEU A 100 11.36 5.75 -8.07
CA LEU A 100 12.36 6.60 -7.39
C LEU A 100 12.47 8.00 -8.00
N THR A 101 12.22 8.15 -9.30
CA THR A 101 12.18 9.47 -9.94
C THR A 101 11.03 10.33 -9.41
N LEU A 102 9.86 9.71 -9.18
CA LEU A 102 8.68 10.37 -8.62
C LEU A 102 8.90 10.69 -7.14
N GLU A 103 9.42 9.73 -6.36
CA GLU A 103 9.76 9.96 -4.96
C GLU A 103 10.79 11.09 -4.78
N HIS A 104 11.78 11.19 -5.68
CA HIS A 104 12.70 12.32 -5.67
C HIS A 104 11.98 13.64 -5.93
N LEU A 105 11.08 13.68 -6.91
CA LEU A 105 10.28 14.87 -7.23
C LEU A 105 9.47 15.33 -6.01
N GLU A 106 8.75 14.41 -5.35
CA GLU A 106 7.91 14.70 -4.18
C GLU A 106 8.75 15.05 -2.93
N ASN A 107 9.82 14.31 -2.66
CA ASN A 107 10.73 14.63 -1.56
C ASN A 107 11.35 16.03 -1.71
N VAL A 108 11.81 16.41 -2.91
CA VAL A 108 12.31 17.78 -3.14
C VAL A 108 11.20 18.80 -2.99
N PHE A 109 10.01 18.53 -3.54
CA PHE A 109 8.85 19.41 -3.44
C PHE A 109 8.51 19.76 -1.98
N TYR A 110 8.37 18.76 -1.11
CA TYR A 110 8.07 19.02 0.31
C TYR A 110 9.23 19.67 1.03
N ARG A 111 10.46 19.23 0.78
CA ARG A 111 11.66 19.81 1.39
C ARG A 111 11.78 21.31 1.07
N GLU A 112 11.62 21.70 -0.19
CA GLU A 112 11.70 23.10 -0.61
C GLU A 112 10.49 23.92 -0.17
N GLY A 113 9.28 23.38 -0.27
CA GLY A 113 8.06 24.08 0.15
C GLY A 113 8.02 24.37 1.65
N LEU A 114 8.47 23.42 2.47
CA LEU A 114 8.56 23.56 3.93
C LEU A 114 9.70 24.48 4.38
N ASP A 115 10.75 24.63 3.56
CA ASP A 115 11.81 25.62 3.78
C ASP A 115 11.38 27.04 3.36
N GLU A 116 10.56 27.17 2.32
CA GLU A 116 10.08 28.45 1.78
C GLU A 116 8.97 29.08 2.63
N PHE A 117 7.98 28.30 3.08
CA PHE A 117 6.83 28.82 3.83
C PHE A 117 6.91 28.52 5.33
N SER A 118 6.70 29.56 6.15
CA SER A 118 6.57 29.34 7.60
C SER A 118 5.27 28.63 7.97
N ASP A 119 5.23 27.99 9.14
CA ASP A 119 4.01 27.41 9.72
C ASP A 119 2.86 28.42 9.72
N SER A 120 3.14 29.67 10.06
CA SER A 120 2.12 30.71 10.06
C SER A 120 1.58 30.99 8.66
N GLU A 121 2.38 30.89 7.61
CA GLU A 121 1.90 31.08 6.24
C GLU A 121 1.07 29.88 5.78
N LEU A 122 1.54 28.65 6.03
CA LEU A 122 0.81 27.42 5.72
C LEU A 122 -0.53 27.37 6.46
N MET A 123 -0.56 27.61 7.77
CA MET A 123 -1.79 27.64 8.57
C MET A 123 -2.78 28.72 8.10
N ASN A 124 -2.32 29.77 7.40
CA ASN A 124 -3.15 30.88 6.91
C ASN A 124 -3.31 30.88 5.39
N ALA A 125 -3.02 29.78 4.70
CA ALA A 125 -3.31 29.61 3.29
C ALA A 125 -4.81 29.87 3.00
N ASP A 126 -5.12 30.52 1.88
CA ASP A 126 -6.50 30.82 1.49
C ASP A 126 -7.33 29.54 1.27
N ALA A 127 -6.70 28.45 0.80
CA ALA A 127 -7.31 27.12 0.70
C ALA A 127 -7.92 26.66 2.03
N LEU A 128 -7.30 27.01 3.15
CA LEU A 128 -7.72 26.59 4.48
C LEU A 128 -8.74 27.53 5.13
N SER A 129 -9.23 28.56 4.41
CA SER A 129 -10.04 29.63 4.98
C SER A 129 -11.41 29.18 5.51
N SER A 130 -11.95 28.07 5.01
CA SER A 130 -13.19 27.44 5.51
C SER A 130 -12.96 26.60 6.77
N PHE A 131 -11.72 26.16 7.03
CA PHE A 131 -11.41 25.29 8.15
C PHE A 131 -11.25 26.03 9.46
N GLY A 132 -11.64 25.35 10.54
CA GLY A 132 -11.42 25.81 11.92
C GLY A 132 -9.94 25.78 12.33
N GLN A 133 -9.64 26.30 13.51
CA GLN A 133 -8.26 26.40 14.00
C GLN A 133 -7.57 25.04 14.16
N THR A 134 -8.31 23.99 14.53
CA THR A 134 -7.80 22.62 14.76
C THR A 134 -7.08 22.09 13.52
N VAL A 135 -7.81 21.85 12.42
CA VAL A 135 -7.26 21.39 11.15
C VAL A 135 -6.12 22.29 10.67
N ARG A 136 -6.33 23.61 10.71
CA ARG A 136 -5.34 24.59 10.25
C ARG A 136 -4.00 24.45 10.98
N MET A 137 -4.03 24.21 12.29
CA MET A 137 -2.83 24.07 13.11
C MET A 137 -2.08 22.76 12.87
N GLU A 138 -2.76 21.72 12.36
CA GLU A 138 -2.16 20.41 12.09
C GLU A 138 -1.46 20.38 10.72
N VAL A 139 -1.93 21.19 9.74
CA VAL A 139 -1.40 21.20 8.36
C VAL A 139 0.12 21.24 8.28
N PRO A 140 0.86 22.15 8.97
CA PRO A 140 2.32 22.17 8.84
C PRO A 140 2.99 20.88 9.31
N GLU A 141 2.48 20.25 10.36
CA GLU A 141 3.06 19.01 10.88
C GLU A 141 2.71 17.80 10.01
N TYR A 142 1.50 17.76 9.48
CA TYR A 142 1.09 16.78 8.50
C TYR A 142 1.91 16.87 7.21
N LEU A 143 2.18 18.07 6.69
CA LEU A 143 3.08 18.26 5.54
C LEU A 143 4.52 17.82 5.84
N ARG A 144 5.04 18.04 7.05
CA ARG A 144 6.36 17.50 7.45
C ARG A 144 6.38 15.99 7.52
N THR A 145 5.28 15.41 7.98
CA THR A 145 5.14 13.95 8.06
C THR A 145 5.14 13.35 6.66
N VAL A 146 4.39 13.94 5.73
CA VAL A 146 4.44 13.58 4.30
C VAL A 146 5.85 13.69 3.76
N GLY A 147 6.51 14.85 3.87
CA GLY A 147 7.90 15.00 3.41
C GLY A 147 8.89 14.02 4.05
N ALA A 148 8.64 13.56 5.28
CA ALA A 148 9.44 12.52 5.92
C ALA A 148 9.14 11.11 5.38
N HIS A 149 7.91 10.84 4.95
CA HIS A 149 7.55 9.62 4.24
C HIS A 149 8.22 9.58 2.86
N GLU A 150 8.17 10.67 2.09
CA GLU A 150 8.82 10.75 0.77
C GLU A 150 10.34 10.53 0.87
N ALA A 151 10.98 11.11 1.88
CA ALA A 151 12.40 10.85 2.14
C ALA A 151 12.66 9.36 2.45
N ALA A 152 11.77 8.72 3.21
CA ALA A 152 11.89 7.30 3.54
C ALA A 152 11.63 6.39 2.31
N HIS A 153 10.72 6.77 1.42
CA HIS A 153 10.48 6.08 0.15
C HIS A 153 11.71 6.13 -0.75
N VAL A 154 12.32 7.32 -0.91
CA VAL A 154 13.58 7.50 -1.64
C VAL A 154 14.67 6.56 -1.11
N ASP A 155 14.86 6.52 0.21
CA ASP A 155 15.85 5.66 0.87
C ASP A 155 15.56 4.16 0.63
N ALA A 156 14.29 3.76 0.75
CA ALA A 156 13.85 2.38 0.58
C ALA A 156 14.01 1.88 -0.87
N LEU A 157 13.60 2.69 -1.85
CA LEU A 157 13.73 2.37 -3.28
C LEU A 157 15.20 2.32 -3.69
N SER A 158 15.99 3.31 -3.29
CA SER A 158 17.44 3.33 -3.56
C SER A 158 18.12 2.08 -3.03
N SER A 159 17.84 1.73 -1.77
CA SER A 159 18.37 0.51 -1.14
C SER A 159 17.94 -0.76 -1.87
N THR A 160 16.68 -0.83 -2.31
CA THR A 160 16.15 -1.99 -3.04
C THR A 160 16.82 -2.14 -4.40
N ILE A 161 17.01 -1.04 -5.14
CA ILE A 161 17.71 -1.04 -6.43
C ILE A 161 19.15 -1.52 -6.27
N GLU A 162 19.88 -1.02 -5.27
CA GLU A 162 21.25 -1.45 -4.97
C GLU A 162 21.31 -2.94 -4.61
N ASN A 163 20.37 -3.44 -3.79
CA ASN A 163 20.28 -4.85 -3.41
C ASN A 163 20.02 -5.76 -4.63
N LEU A 164 19.32 -5.25 -5.64
CA LEU A 164 19.11 -5.93 -6.92
C LEU A 164 20.30 -5.76 -7.88
N ASN A 165 21.41 -5.16 -7.44
CA ASN A 165 22.59 -4.83 -8.25
C ASN A 165 22.29 -3.82 -9.38
N GLY A 166 21.24 -3.04 -9.24
CA GLY A 166 20.93 -1.90 -10.09
C GLY A 166 21.70 -0.64 -9.68
N THR A 167 21.56 0.41 -10.49
CA THR A 167 22.04 1.76 -10.14
C THR A 167 20.81 2.65 -9.90
N PRO A 168 20.63 3.19 -8.68
CA PRO A 168 19.57 4.16 -8.41
C PRO A 168 19.73 5.40 -9.28
N VAL A 169 18.63 5.88 -9.85
CA VAL A 169 18.57 7.21 -10.46
C VAL A 169 18.83 8.28 -9.40
N GLY A 170 19.49 9.36 -9.79
CA GLY A 170 19.77 10.48 -8.88
C GLY A 170 18.63 11.50 -8.86
N GLU A 171 18.60 12.29 -7.79
CA GLU A 171 17.73 13.47 -7.67
C GLU A 171 17.93 14.45 -8.83
N GLY A 172 16.83 14.95 -9.41
CA GLY A 172 16.84 15.95 -10.48
C GLY A 172 16.87 17.40 -9.99
N GLU A 173 16.74 18.34 -10.92
CA GLU A 173 16.46 19.76 -10.62
C GLU A 173 15.02 20.08 -11.04
N TYR A 174 14.27 20.80 -10.19
CA TYR A 174 12.83 20.99 -10.36
C TYR A 174 12.40 22.47 -10.30
N ASP A 175 11.29 22.80 -10.96
CA ASP A 175 10.57 24.07 -10.85
C ASP A 175 9.07 23.78 -10.69
N PHE A 176 8.55 24.00 -9.48
CA PHE A 176 7.17 23.70 -9.13
C PHE A 176 6.19 24.85 -9.40
N GLY A 177 6.69 26.05 -9.75
CA GLY A 177 5.86 27.17 -10.18
C GLY A 177 4.90 27.78 -9.14
N TYR A 178 4.93 27.37 -7.87
CA TYR A 178 4.13 27.99 -6.82
C TYR A 178 4.78 29.28 -6.28
N SER A 179 3.97 30.21 -5.79
CA SER A 179 4.44 31.44 -5.12
C SER A 179 3.69 31.73 -3.82
N THR A 180 2.68 30.93 -3.49
CA THR A 180 1.85 31.09 -2.29
C THR A 180 1.61 29.73 -1.62
N PRO A 181 1.30 29.71 -0.31
CA PRO A 181 0.92 28.48 0.38
C PRO A 181 -0.27 27.75 -0.28
N THR A 182 -1.25 28.49 -0.80
CA THR A 182 -2.39 27.92 -1.52
C THR A 182 -1.97 27.21 -2.81
N GLU A 183 -1.08 27.82 -3.60
CA GLU A 183 -0.55 27.18 -4.80
C GLU A 183 0.33 25.97 -4.47
N PHE A 184 1.11 26.03 -3.39
CA PHE A 184 1.87 24.88 -2.88
C PHE A 184 0.94 23.72 -2.52
N LEU A 185 -0.12 23.95 -1.73
CA LEU A 185 -1.10 22.90 -1.39
C LEU A 185 -1.80 22.30 -2.63
N ALA A 186 -2.03 23.11 -3.67
CA ALA A 186 -2.62 22.64 -4.92
C ALA A 186 -1.65 21.79 -5.75
N VAL A 187 -0.36 22.16 -5.80
CA VAL A 187 0.68 21.34 -6.45
C VAL A 187 0.87 20.04 -5.68
N ALA A 188 0.89 20.09 -4.34
CA ALA A 188 0.96 18.91 -3.48
C ALA A 188 -0.17 17.93 -3.83
N GLN A 189 -1.41 18.41 -3.86
CA GLN A 189 -2.57 17.59 -4.25
C GLN A 189 -2.38 16.94 -5.63
N ALA A 190 -1.86 17.67 -6.61
CA ALA A 190 -1.64 17.15 -7.95
C ALA A 190 -0.55 16.07 -8.00
N LEU A 191 0.54 16.24 -7.24
CA LEU A 191 1.63 15.27 -7.14
C LEU A 191 1.13 13.98 -6.49
N GLU A 192 0.56 14.02 -5.28
CA GLU A 192 0.10 12.82 -4.59
C GLU A 192 -0.93 12.02 -5.40
N ASN A 193 -1.90 12.69 -6.04
CA ASN A 193 -2.86 11.99 -6.89
C ASN A 193 -2.20 11.39 -8.15
N THR A 194 -1.13 12.00 -8.64
CA THR A 194 -0.30 11.43 -9.72
C THR A 194 0.47 10.20 -9.21
N GLY A 195 1.09 10.29 -8.03
CA GLY A 195 1.78 9.19 -7.34
C GLY A 195 0.88 7.96 -7.18
N VAL A 196 -0.34 8.13 -6.68
CA VAL A 196 -1.34 7.04 -6.58
C VAL A 196 -1.52 6.33 -7.93
N SER A 197 -1.85 7.08 -8.99
CA SER A 197 -2.09 6.50 -10.31
C SER A 197 -0.82 5.88 -10.95
N ALA A 198 0.36 6.38 -10.58
CA ALA A 198 1.65 5.91 -11.05
C ALA A 198 2.01 4.55 -10.47
N TYR A 199 1.87 4.39 -9.14
CA TYR A 199 2.05 3.12 -8.47
C TYR A 199 1.02 2.09 -8.95
N ALA A 200 -0.26 2.46 -9.06
CA ALA A 200 -1.30 1.59 -9.59
C ALA A 200 -1.00 1.10 -11.02
N GLY A 201 -0.44 1.94 -11.88
CA GLY A 201 -0.08 1.58 -13.26
C GLY A 201 1.22 0.78 -13.41
N ALA A 202 2.17 0.95 -12.49
CA ALA A 202 3.43 0.23 -12.50
C ALA A 202 3.35 -1.12 -11.77
N ALA A 203 2.53 -1.26 -10.72
CA ALA A 203 2.43 -2.46 -9.91
C ALA A 203 2.13 -3.75 -10.70
N PRO A 204 1.23 -3.77 -11.71
CA PRO A 204 1.00 -4.96 -12.54
C PRO A 204 2.24 -5.43 -13.31
N GLN A 205 3.24 -4.56 -13.47
CA GLN A 205 4.48 -4.83 -14.18
C GLN A 205 5.62 -5.26 -13.24
N VAL A 206 5.41 -5.42 -11.94
CA VAL A 206 6.47 -5.87 -11.01
C VAL A 206 6.60 -7.40 -11.01
N VAL A 207 7.82 -7.92 -11.17
CA VAL A 207 8.10 -9.36 -11.29
C VAL A 207 8.33 -9.99 -9.92
N ASN A 208 9.06 -9.32 -9.03
CA ASN A 208 9.40 -9.81 -7.70
C ASN A 208 8.29 -9.48 -6.68
N ASN A 209 7.72 -10.50 -6.04
CA ASN A 209 6.65 -10.34 -5.04
C ASN A 209 7.08 -9.56 -3.79
N ASP A 210 8.35 -9.61 -3.39
CA ASP A 210 8.85 -8.79 -2.28
C ASP A 210 8.84 -7.29 -2.66
N VAL A 211 9.20 -6.99 -3.91
CA VAL A 211 9.12 -5.62 -4.46
C VAL A 211 7.66 -5.17 -4.58
N LEU A 212 6.77 -6.06 -5.04
CA LEU A 212 5.35 -5.77 -5.16
C LEU A 212 4.71 -5.46 -3.80
N ALA A 213 5.04 -6.25 -2.76
CA ALA A 213 4.53 -6.03 -1.42
C ALA A 213 5.01 -4.69 -0.83
N ALA A 214 6.27 -4.30 -1.08
CA ALA A 214 6.77 -2.98 -0.68
C ALA A 214 6.05 -1.85 -1.44
N ALA A 215 5.95 -1.96 -2.77
CA ALA A 215 5.29 -0.97 -3.63
C ALA A 215 3.80 -0.78 -3.27
N ALA A 216 3.08 -1.86 -2.95
CA ALA A 216 1.71 -1.77 -2.49
C ALA A 216 1.59 -0.99 -1.17
N GLY A 217 2.56 -1.11 -0.26
CA GLY A 217 2.57 -0.36 0.99
C GLY A 217 2.84 1.13 0.84
N ILE A 218 3.65 1.52 -0.14
CA ILE A 218 3.86 2.93 -0.50
C ILE A 218 2.59 3.47 -1.18
N HIS A 219 2.05 2.72 -2.15
CA HIS A 219 0.83 3.09 -2.87
C HIS A 219 -0.37 3.47 -1.97
N SER A 220 -0.60 2.75 -0.87
CA SER A 220 -1.67 3.11 0.07
C SER A 220 -1.32 4.37 0.88
N VAL A 221 -0.05 4.61 1.18
CA VAL A 221 0.40 5.83 1.86
C VAL A 221 0.24 7.06 0.96
N GLU A 222 0.61 6.98 -0.32
CA GLU A 222 0.32 8.00 -1.35
C GLU A 222 -1.18 8.34 -1.37
N ALA A 223 -2.03 7.31 -1.33
CA ALA A 223 -3.47 7.48 -1.37
C ALA A 223 -4.01 8.17 -0.09
N ARG A 224 -3.39 7.92 1.07
CA ARG A 224 -3.72 8.64 2.32
C ARG A 224 -3.32 10.11 2.24
N HIS A 225 -2.15 10.42 1.70
CA HIS A 225 -1.69 11.80 1.52
C HIS A 225 -2.59 12.54 0.55
N ALA A 226 -2.89 11.92 -0.60
CA ALA A 226 -3.82 12.45 -1.59
C ALA A 226 -5.21 12.71 -1.00
N SER A 227 -5.72 11.83 -0.13
CA SER A 227 -7.00 12.02 0.58
C SER A 227 -6.99 13.26 1.46
N PHE A 228 -5.94 13.43 2.27
CA PHE A 228 -5.77 14.60 3.13
C PHE A 228 -5.65 15.90 2.31
N LEU A 229 -4.83 15.91 1.26
CA LEU A 229 -4.64 17.09 0.41
C LEU A 229 -5.90 17.44 -0.38
N ASN A 230 -6.64 16.45 -0.85
CA ASN A 230 -7.95 16.66 -1.45
C ASN A 230 -8.89 17.34 -0.47
N LEU A 231 -8.98 16.83 0.77
CA LEU A 231 -9.82 17.41 1.82
C LEU A 231 -9.48 18.88 2.07
N ILE A 232 -8.20 19.19 2.33
CA ILE A 232 -7.81 20.55 2.73
C ILE A 232 -7.81 21.56 1.57
N ASN A 233 -7.80 21.10 0.32
CA ASN A 233 -8.04 21.93 -0.86
C ASN A 233 -9.53 22.08 -1.21
N GLY A 234 -10.42 21.42 -0.46
CA GLY A 234 -11.88 21.55 -0.61
C GLY A 234 -12.51 20.59 -1.62
N ASP A 235 -11.78 19.57 -2.06
CA ASP A 235 -12.27 18.50 -2.93
C ASP A 235 -12.72 17.27 -2.11
N SER A 236 -13.32 16.28 -2.78
CA SER A 236 -13.63 15.00 -2.13
C SER A 236 -12.34 14.26 -1.77
N PRO A 237 -12.15 13.80 -0.52
CA PRO A 237 -10.97 13.03 -0.12
C PRO A 237 -10.76 11.77 -0.98
N TYR A 238 -11.87 11.17 -1.41
CA TYR A 238 -11.95 10.01 -2.30
C TYR A 238 -12.99 10.30 -3.39
N PRO A 239 -12.56 10.80 -4.56
CA PRO A 239 -13.48 11.22 -5.61
C PRO A 239 -14.09 10.06 -6.41
N ASN A 240 -13.45 8.89 -6.41
CA ASN A 240 -13.83 7.72 -7.18
C ASN A 240 -13.97 6.49 -6.28
N GLY A 241 -14.85 5.55 -6.66
CA GLY A 241 -14.94 4.24 -6.02
C GLY A 241 -13.97 3.21 -6.58
N VAL A 242 -13.17 3.54 -7.60
CA VAL A 242 -11.98 2.80 -8.01
C VAL A 242 -11.04 3.85 -8.59
N ASP A 243 -9.81 3.96 -8.10
CA ASP A 243 -8.87 4.90 -8.69
C ASP A 243 -8.31 4.37 -10.03
N GLU A 244 -8.11 5.30 -10.96
CA GLU A 244 -7.57 4.97 -12.28
C GLU A 244 -6.04 4.87 -12.25
N ALA A 245 -5.52 3.81 -12.87
CA ALA A 245 -4.09 3.66 -13.15
C ALA A 245 -3.71 4.47 -14.40
N ARG A 246 -2.55 5.14 -14.36
CA ARG A 246 -1.97 5.80 -15.53
C ARG A 246 -0.79 4.99 -16.08
N SER A 247 -0.58 5.08 -17.39
CA SER A 247 0.63 4.54 -17.98
C SER A 247 1.86 5.34 -17.54
N ILE A 248 3.04 4.71 -17.57
CA ILE A 248 4.32 5.36 -17.29
C ILE A 248 4.50 6.63 -18.14
N ASP A 249 4.15 6.57 -19.44
CA ASP A 249 4.27 7.71 -20.33
C ASP A 249 3.37 8.89 -19.91
N GLU A 250 2.13 8.62 -19.51
CA GLU A 250 1.20 9.66 -19.04
C GLU A 250 1.67 10.30 -17.72
N VAL A 251 2.25 9.50 -16.82
CA VAL A 251 2.82 10.01 -15.56
C VAL A 251 4.06 10.84 -15.83
N LEU A 252 4.98 10.36 -16.67
CA LEU A 252 6.19 11.10 -17.03
C LEU A 252 5.85 12.40 -17.79
N GLU A 253 4.77 12.44 -18.57
CA GLU A 253 4.27 13.68 -19.18
C GLU A 253 3.82 14.70 -18.13
N ILE A 254 3.18 14.27 -17.04
CA ILE A 254 2.78 15.15 -15.93
C ILE A 254 3.99 15.57 -15.12
N ALA A 255 4.75 14.61 -14.59
CA ALA A 255 5.91 14.85 -13.74
C ALA A 255 6.98 15.67 -14.47
N GLY A 256 7.18 15.42 -15.76
CA GLY A 256 8.13 16.14 -16.61
C GLY A 256 7.86 17.63 -16.77
N GLN A 257 6.67 18.13 -16.40
CA GLN A 257 6.38 19.57 -16.38
C GLN A 257 7.18 20.31 -15.30
N PHE A 258 7.59 19.60 -14.26
CA PHE A 258 8.34 20.16 -13.14
C PHE A 258 9.85 19.94 -13.28
N VAL A 259 10.31 19.02 -14.13
CA VAL A 259 11.73 18.69 -14.25
C VAL A 259 12.45 19.68 -15.16
N THR A 260 13.53 20.28 -14.66
CA THR A 260 14.37 21.25 -15.39
C THR A 260 15.75 20.70 -15.78
N SER A 261 16.22 19.65 -15.10
CA SER A 261 17.43 18.90 -15.46
C SER A 261 17.21 17.96 -16.66
N GLU A 262 18.31 17.48 -17.26
CA GLU A 262 18.24 16.40 -18.25
C GLU A 262 17.84 15.08 -17.57
N VAL A 263 16.81 14.41 -18.10
CA VAL A 263 16.40 13.05 -17.68
C VAL A 263 16.86 12.07 -18.75
N ASP A 264 17.50 10.97 -18.33
CA ASP A 264 17.82 9.85 -19.21
C ASP A 264 16.64 8.87 -19.22
N PRO A 265 15.79 8.85 -20.28
CA PRO A 265 14.62 7.97 -20.30
C PRO A 265 15.00 6.48 -20.42
N SER A 266 16.25 6.17 -20.78
CA SER A 266 16.69 4.77 -20.92
C SER A 266 16.71 4.02 -19.58
N VAL A 267 16.71 4.74 -18.45
CA VAL A 267 16.67 4.13 -17.12
C VAL A 267 15.32 3.48 -16.79
N TYR A 268 14.27 3.78 -17.56
CA TYR A 268 12.93 3.20 -17.41
C TYR A 268 12.64 2.06 -18.41
N GLU A 269 13.57 1.78 -19.33
CA GLU A 269 13.36 0.76 -20.35
C GLU A 269 13.38 -0.65 -19.73
N THR A 270 12.25 -1.35 -19.84
CA THR A 270 12.07 -2.69 -19.25
C THR A 270 12.56 -3.83 -20.14
N GLY A 271 12.88 -3.56 -21.42
CA GLY A 271 13.41 -4.52 -22.39
C GLY A 271 12.40 -5.55 -22.92
N ASP A 272 12.62 -6.02 -24.15
CA ASP A 272 11.74 -7.03 -24.81
C ASP A 272 11.88 -8.44 -24.20
N ASP A 273 13.00 -8.72 -23.52
CA ASP A 273 13.31 -10.02 -22.89
C ASP A 273 12.85 -10.09 -21.41
N ARG A 274 11.92 -9.21 -21.01
CA ARG A 274 11.40 -9.16 -19.63
C ARG A 274 10.69 -10.49 -19.26
N PRO A 275 11.02 -11.10 -18.12
CA PRO A 275 10.28 -12.26 -17.62
C PRO A 275 8.79 -11.94 -17.42
N THR A 276 7.92 -12.90 -17.68
CA THR A 276 6.52 -12.82 -17.26
C THR A 276 6.46 -12.76 -15.74
N HIS A 277 5.70 -11.80 -15.23
CA HIS A 277 5.43 -11.61 -13.82
C HIS A 277 4.67 -12.83 -13.28
N ASP A 278 5.17 -13.41 -12.19
CA ASP A 278 4.43 -14.44 -11.45
C ASP A 278 4.11 -13.91 -10.07
N ARG A 279 2.97 -13.21 -10.01
CA ARG A 279 2.48 -12.58 -8.79
C ARG A 279 1.95 -13.59 -7.78
N LYS A 280 1.87 -14.88 -8.15
CA LYS A 280 1.30 -15.90 -7.30
C LYS A 280 2.38 -16.51 -6.40
N VAL A 281 2.20 -16.41 -5.08
CA VAL A 281 2.91 -17.30 -4.16
C VAL A 281 2.58 -18.77 -4.47
N GLU A 282 3.55 -19.66 -4.26
CA GLU A 282 3.43 -21.10 -4.49
C GLU A 282 2.49 -21.75 -3.46
N ASP A 283 1.18 -21.59 -3.67
CA ASP A 283 0.11 -22.16 -2.86
C ASP A 283 -1.11 -22.64 -3.70
N ASP A 284 -2.07 -23.27 -3.02
CA ASP A 284 -3.32 -23.78 -3.62
C ASP A 284 -4.42 -22.70 -3.72
N THR A 285 -4.14 -21.44 -3.41
CA THR A 285 -5.11 -20.34 -3.47
C THR A 285 -5.42 -20.01 -4.93
N SER A 286 -6.68 -20.00 -5.33
CA SER A 286 -7.08 -19.58 -6.69
C SER A 286 -7.50 -18.11 -6.68
N ASP A 287 -7.44 -17.42 -7.82
CA ASP A 287 -7.94 -16.04 -7.92
C ASP A 287 -9.40 -15.92 -7.49
N VAL A 288 -10.22 -16.95 -7.73
CA VAL A 288 -11.61 -17.01 -7.25
C VAL A 288 -11.67 -17.08 -5.72
N ASN A 289 -10.72 -17.76 -5.06
CA ASN A 289 -10.63 -17.75 -3.60
C ASN A 289 -10.21 -16.38 -3.08
N VAL A 290 -9.24 -15.72 -3.74
CA VAL A 290 -8.81 -14.36 -3.36
C VAL A 290 -9.95 -13.35 -3.53
N LEU A 291 -10.68 -13.42 -4.63
CA LEU A 291 -11.84 -12.57 -4.89
C LEU A 291 -12.96 -12.79 -3.89
N ASN A 292 -13.28 -14.05 -3.54
CA ASN A 292 -14.29 -14.33 -2.52
C ASN A 292 -13.83 -13.92 -1.11
N TYR A 293 -12.53 -13.97 -0.83
CA TYR A 293 -11.96 -13.42 0.38
C TYR A 293 -12.17 -11.88 0.43
N ALA A 294 -11.79 -11.16 -0.62
CA ALA A 294 -12.03 -9.71 -0.71
C ALA A 294 -13.52 -9.37 -0.62
N LEU A 295 -14.37 -10.09 -1.36
CA LEU A 295 -15.83 -9.91 -1.36
C LEU A 295 -16.46 -10.13 0.03
N THR A 296 -15.87 -10.98 0.86
CA THR A 296 -16.31 -11.16 2.26
C THR A 296 -16.14 -9.88 3.07
N LEU A 297 -15.05 -9.13 2.83
CA LEU A 297 -14.76 -7.86 3.49
C LEU A 297 -15.62 -6.73 2.92
N GLU A 298 -15.76 -6.67 1.59
CA GLU A 298 -16.65 -5.68 0.96
C GLU A 298 -18.11 -5.85 1.41
N HIS A 299 -18.57 -7.08 1.62
CA HIS A 299 -19.89 -7.32 2.20
C HIS A 299 -20.00 -6.81 3.65
N LEU A 300 -18.96 -6.99 4.47
CA LEU A 300 -18.90 -6.49 5.84
C LEU A 300 -18.95 -4.96 5.86
N GLU A 301 -18.14 -4.29 5.05
CA GLU A 301 -18.05 -2.81 4.98
C GLU A 301 -19.30 -2.18 4.35
N ASN A 302 -19.81 -2.74 3.25
CA ASN A 302 -21.08 -2.32 2.66
C ASN A 302 -22.24 -2.46 3.65
N ALA A 303 -22.34 -3.59 4.36
CA ALA A 303 -23.36 -3.77 5.39
C ALA A 303 -23.18 -2.76 6.54
N PHE A 304 -21.95 -2.55 6.99
CA PHE A 304 -21.60 -1.59 8.03
C PHE A 304 -22.08 -0.16 7.71
N TYR A 305 -21.71 0.37 6.54
CA TYR A 305 -22.14 1.71 6.15
C TYR A 305 -23.65 1.79 5.93
N ARG A 306 -24.23 0.79 5.25
CA ARG A 306 -25.67 0.75 4.97
C ARG A 306 -26.50 0.73 6.25
N GLU A 307 -26.07 -0.01 7.26
CA GLU A 307 -26.75 -0.08 8.56
C GLU A 307 -26.52 1.19 9.39
N GLY A 308 -25.27 1.65 9.50
CA GLY A 308 -24.92 2.84 10.28
C GLY A 308 -25.57 4.11 9.76
N LEU A 309 -25.60 4.31 8.43
CA LEU A 309 -26.25 5.45 7.78
C LEU A 309 -27.79 5.39 7.85
N ASN A 310 -28.36 4.22 8.11
CA ASN A 310 -29.80 4.07 8.37
C ASN A 310 -30.13 4.26 9.87
N GLU A 311 -29.21 3.93 10.77
CA GLU A 311 -29.37 4.08 12.22
C GLU A 311 -29.20 5.54 12.67
N PHE A 312 -28.19 6.25 12.15
CA PHE A 312 -27.88 7.62 12.56
C PHE A 312 -28.28 8.64 11.50
N SER A 313 -28.93 9.73 11.92
CA SER A 313 -29.18 10.87 11.04
C SER A 313 -27.91 11.68 10.75
N ASP A 314 -27.89 12.42 9.64
CA ASP A 314 -26.81 13.37 9.33
C ASP A 314 -26.51 14.32 10.51
N SER A 315 -27.56 14.73 11.23
CA SER A 315 -27.43 15.59 12.41
C SER A 315 -26.76 14.89 13.59
N GLU A 316 -26.94 13.58 13.77
CA GLU A 316 -26.26 12.82 14.82
C GLU A 316 -24.80 12.59 14.45
N LEU A 317 -24.53 12.24 13.18
CA LEU A 317 -23.17 12.03 12.66
C LEU A 317 -22.32 13.31 12.77
N MET A 318 -22.81 14.46 12.30
CA MET A 318 -22.07 15.73 12.37
C MET A 318 -21.86 16.27 13.81
N ASN A 319 -22.57 15.70 14.80
CA ASN A 319 -22.45 16.06 16.22
C ASN A 319 -21.90 14.91 17.07
N ALA A 320 -21.25 13.92 16.46
CA ALA A 320 -20.52 12.89 17.19
C ALA A 320 -19.47 13.53 18.12
N ASP A 321 -19.28 12.96 19.32
CA ASP A 321 -18.30 13.48 20.29
C ASP A 321 -16.87 13.46 19.74
N ALA A 322 -16.53 12.48 18.89
CA ALA A 322 -15.25 12.42 18.17
C ALA A 322 -14.98 13.68 17.33
N LEU A 323 -16.04 14.32 16.85
CA LEU A 323 -15.93 15.50 15.99
C LEU A 323 -15.85 16.82 16.78
N SER A 324 -15.90 16.78 18.10
CA SER A 324 -16.09 17.98 18.94
C SER A 324 -14.97 19.02 18.84
N GLU A 325 -13.77 18.61 18.41
CA GLU A 325 -12.62 19.50 18.20
C GLU A 325 -12.64 20.16 16.81
N PHE A 326 -13.45 19.68 15.88
CA PHE A 326 -13.47 20.15 14.50
C PHE A 326 -14.46 21.30 14.25
N GLY A 327 -14.10 22.14 13.27
CA GLY A 327 -14.93 23.25 12.81
C GLY A 327 -16.25 22.79 12.17
N GLU A 328 -17.19 23.73 12.00
CA GLU A 328 -18.50 23.44 11.39
C GLU A 328 -18.37 22.88 9.97
N GLU A 329 -17.43 23.39 9.17
CA GLU A 329 -17.21 22.95 7.79
C GLU A 329 -16.98 21.43 7.69
N LEU A 330 -15.94 20.91 8.36
CA LEU A 330 -15.63 19.48 8.34
C LEU A 330 -16.78 18.65 8.92
N ARG A 331 -17.39 19.09 10.03
CA ARG A 331 -18.50 18.38 10.66
C ARG A 331 -19.69 18.22 9.71
N MET A 332 -20.04 19.26 8.95
CA MET A 332 -21.13 19.20 7.97
C MET A 332 -20.82 18.31 6.77
N ALA A 333 -19.54 18.15 6.41
CA ALA A 333 -19.13 17.32 5.29
C ALA A 333 -19.11 15.81 5.62
N VAL A 334 -18.83 15.44 6.88
CA VAL A 334 -18.72 14.03 7.32
C VAL A 334 -19.88 13.13 6.87
N PRO A 335 -21.17 13.50 7.05
CA PRO A 335 -22.25 12.62 6.61
C PRO A 335 -22.24 12.30 5.10
N GLU A 336 -21.85 13.26 4.26
CA GLU A 336 -21.77 13.03 2.81
C GLU A 336 -20.56 12.19 2.43
N HIS A 337 -19.43 12.40 3.10
CA HIS A 337 -18.26 11.54 2.94
C HIS A 337 -18.54 10.09 3.34
N LEU A 338 -19.26 9.84 4.43
CA LEU A 338 -19.66 8.49 4.85
C LEU A 338 -20.64 7.84 3.85
N LYS A 339 -21.57 8.61 3.27
CA LYS A 339 -22.46 8.11 2.20
C LYS A 339 -21.69 7.76 0.93
N THR A 340 -20.67 8.54 0.61
CA THR A 340 -19.79 8.30 -0.54
C THR A 340 -19.00 7.01 -0.34
N ALA A 341 -18.37 6.81 0.84
CA ALA A 341 -17.69 5.56 1.18
C ALA A 341 -18.65 4.35 1.09
N GLY A 342 -19.83 4.42 1.72
CA GLY A 342 -20.83 3.37 1.60
C GLY A 342 -21.31 3.09 0.17
N ALA A 343 -21.27 4.08 -0.73
CA ALA A 343 -21.56 3.88 -2.15
C ALA A 343 -20.39 3.22 -2.90
N HIS A 344 -19.15 3.49 -2.50
CA HIS A 344 -17.96 2.80 -3.00
C HIS A 344 -17.98 1.33 -2.59
N GLU A 345 -18.25 1.00 -1.33
CA GLU A 345 -18.31 -0.40 -0.89
C GLU A 345 -19.40 -1.21 -1.62
N ALA A 346 -20.55 -0.59 -1.88
CA ALA A 346 -21.59 -1.21 -2.68
C ALA A 346 -21.14 -1.46 -4.14
N ALA A 347 -20.33 -0.57 -4.70
CA ALA A 347 -19.74 -0.73 -6.03
C ALA A 347 -18.65 -1.82 -6.03
N HIS A 348 -17.81 -1.90 -5.00
CA HIS A 348 -16.81 -2.95 -4.84
C HIS A 348 -17.47 -4.34 -4.75
N VAL A 349 -18.49 -4.51 -3.91
CA VAL A 349 -19.29 -5.75 -3.83
C VAL A 349 -19.79 -6.17 -5.21
N THR A 350 -20.34 -5.22 -5.97
CA THR A 350 -20.85 -5.49 -7.32
C THR A 350 -19.72 -5.93 -8.26
N ALA A 351 -18.61 -5.19 -8.29
CA ALA A 351 -17.48 -5.47 -9.16
C ALA A 351 -16.82 -6.83 -8.87
N LEU A 352 -16.62 -7.16 -7.60
CA LEU A 352 -16.04 -8.45 -7.18
C LEU A 352 -16.99 -9.60 -7.48
N SER A 353 -18.29 -9.46 -7.19
CA SER A 353 -19.30 -10.48 -7.50
C SER A 353 -19.33 -10.79 -9.00
N ASP A 354 -19.40 -9.76 -9.84
CA ASP A 354 -19.38 -9.89 -11.30
C ASP A 354 -18.09 -10.56 -11.78
N THR A 355 -16.96 -10.26 -11.16
CA THR A 355 -15.65 -10.84 -11.52
C THR A 355 -15.57 -12.31 -11.13
N VAL A 356 -16.07 -12.69 -9.95
CA VAL A 356 -16.15 -14.10 -9.54
C VAL A 356 -17.00 -14.92 -10.50
N GLU A 357 -18.18 -14.41 -10.90
CA GLU A 357 -19.05 -15.08 -11.88
C GLU A 357 -18.38 -15.21 -13.26
N GLN A 358 -17.70 -14.17 -13.73
CA GLN A 358 -16.97 -14.18 -15.00
C GLN A 358 -15.86 -15.22 -15.04
N LEU A 359 -15.19 -15.46 -13.91
CA LEU A 359 -14.19 -16.51 -13.77
C LEU A 359 -14.79 -17.91 -13.52
N GLY A 360 -16.12 -18.03 -13.53
CA GLY A 360 -16.84 -19.29 -13.34
C GLY A 360 -16.94 -19.75 -11.88
N GLY A 361 -16.63 -18.86 -10.93
CA GLY A 361 -16.83 -19.07 -9.51
C GLY A 361 -18.27 -18.83 -9.08
N THR A 362 -18.52 -19.00 -7.79
CA THR A 362 -19.77 -18.60 -7.13
C THR A 362 -19.41 -17.52 -6.11
N PRO A 363 -19.97 -16.30 -6.22
CA PRO A 363 -19.76 -15.25 -5.23
C PRO A 363 -20.18 -15.73 -3.84
N VAL A 364 -19.40 -15.37 -2.82
CA VAL A 364 -19.80 -15.54 -1.43
C VAL A 364 -21.00 -14.64 -1.15
N GLU A 365 -21.95 -15.13 -0.35
CA GLU A 365 -23.13 -14.36 0.03
C GLU A 365 -22.83 -13.48 1.25
N GLU A 366 -23.54 -12.35 1.36
CA GLU A 366 -23.49 -11.47 2.53
C GLU A 366 -23.85 -12.23 3.82
N ALA A 367 -23.05 -12.07 4.87
CA ALA A 367 -23.34 -12.65 6.19
C ALA A 367 -24.27 -11.75 7.02
N THR A 368 -24.66 -12.19 8.22
CA THR A 368 -25.33 -11.31 9.20
C THR A 368 -24.30 -10.80 10.20
N TYR A 369 -24.33 -9.49 10.45
CA TYR A 369 -23.32 -8.80 11.25
C TYR A 369 -23.90 -8.18 12.54
N ASP A 370 -23.06 -8.06 13.57
CA ASP A 370 -23.26 -7.22 14.76
C ASP A 370 -22.00 -6.38 14.99
N PHE A 371 -22.11 -5.09 14.67
CA PHE A 371 -21.00 -4.14 14.76
C PHE A 371 -20.80 -3.55 16.17
N GLY A 372 -21.71 -3.81 17.11
CA GLY A 372 -21.57 -3.42 18.51
C GLY A 372 -21.56 -1.92 18.83
N TYR A 373 -21.70 -1.02 17.85
CA TYR A 373 -21.80 0.42 18.10
C TYR A 373 -23.20 0.81 18.60
N SER A 374 -23.26 1.85 19.44
CA SER A 374 -24.51 2.42 19.96
C SER A 374 -24.59 3.94 19.79
N THR A 375 -23.51 4.56 19.31
CA THR A 375 -23.37 6.01 19.17
C THR A 375 -22.64 6.35 17.86
N PRO A 376 -22.82 7.57 17.31
CA PRO A 376 -22.06 8.04 16.15
C PRO A 376 -20.54 7.97 16.35
N THR A 377 -20.04 8.25 17.56
CA THR A 377 -18.61 8.15 17.88
C THR A 377 -18.11 6.71 17.81
N GLU A 378 -18.86 5.75 18.35
CA GLU A 378 -18.50 4.33 18.24
C GLU A 378 -18.58 3.85 16.78
N PHE A 379 -19.56 4.32 16.01
CA PHE A 379 -19.66 4.06 14.58
C PHE A 379 -18.42 4.56 13.84
N LEU A 380 -18.02 5.82 14.01
CA LEU A 380 -16.79 6.36 13.40
C LEU A 380 -15.54 5.57 13.82
N GLY A 381 -15.48 5.09 15.06
CA GLY A 381 -14.38 4.27 15.56
C GLY A 381 -14.32 2.88 14.92
N VAL A 382 -15.47 2.23 14.70
CA VAL A 382 -15.55 0.95 13.98
C VAL A 382 -15.21 1.16 12.51
N ALA A 383 -15.73 2.22 11.89
CA ALA A 383 -15.45 2.58 10.51
C ALA A 383 -13.93 2.70 10.29
N LYS A 384 -13.23 3.46 11.15
CA LYS A 384 -11.77 3.57 11.11
C LYS A 384 -11.09 2.20 11.18
N ALA A 385 -11.56 1.28 12.03
CA ALA A 385 -10.95 -0.03 12.17
C ALA A 385 -11.15 -0.90 10.92
N LEU A 386 -12.33 -0.84 10.31
CA LEU A 386 -12.65 -1.58 9.08
C LEU A 386 -11.79 -1.09 7.91
N GLU A 387 -11.81 0.20 7.58
CA GLU A 387 -11.03 0.72 6.43
C GLU A 387 -9.52 0.43 6.55
N ASN A 388 -8.94 0.58 7.74
CA ASN A 388 -7.52 0.24 7.94
C ASN A 388 -7.28 -1.29 7.81
N THR A 389 -8.26 -2.11 8.15
CA THR A 389 -8.21 -3.57 7.90
C THR A 389 -8.33 -3.87 6.41
N GLY A 390 -9.20 -3.16 5.68
CA GLY A 390 -9.32 -3.22 4.22
C GLY A 390 -7.99 -2.94 3.52
N VAL A 391 -7.33 -1.83 3.86
CA VAL A 391 -5.97 -1.49 3.37
C VAL A 391 -4.99 -2.64 3.59
N ALA A 392 -4.89 -3.13 4.83
CA ALA A 392 -3.95 -4.20 5.17
C ALA A 392 -4.30 -5.53 4.47
N ALA A 393 -5.59 -5.81 4.25
CA ALA A 393 -6.10 -6.99 3.58
C ALA A 393 -5.77 -7.02 2.09
N TYR A 394 -6.05 -5.92 1.37
CA TYR A 394 -5.72 -5.79 -0.04
C TYR A 394 -4.21 -5.88 -0.28
N LYS A 395 -3.41 -5.16 0.52
CA LYS A 395 -1.95 -5.27 0.49
C LYS A 395 -1.47 -6.70 0.73
N GLY A 396 -1.99 -7.37 1.77
CA GLY A 396 -1.57 -8.73 2.12
C GLY A 396 -1.98 -9.79 1.10
N ALA A 397 -3.06 -9.56 0.35
CA ALA A 397 -3.54 -10.45 -0.70
C ALA A 397 -2.87 -10.18 -2.07
N ALA A 398 -2.26 -9.01 -2.29
CA ALA A 398 -1.61 -8.63 -3.55
C ALA A 398 -0.69 -9.74 -4.16
N PRO A 399 0.21 -10.40 -3.40
CA PRO A 399 1.08 -11.46 -3.92
C PRO A 399 0.39 -12.84 -4.04
N THR A 400 -0.94 -12.89 -4.06
CA THR A 400 -1.72 -14.15 -4.24
C THR A 400 -2.56 -14.14 -5.52
N VAL A 401 -2.60 -13.02 -6.24
CA VAL A 401 -3.44 -12.83 -7.43
C VAL A 401 -2.65 -13.15 -8.69
N SER A 402 -3.09 -14.13 -9.48
CA SER A 402 -2.43 -14.53 -10.73
C SER A 402 -2.94 -13.74 -11.95
N ASN A 403 -4.24 -13.43 -11.99
CA ASN A 403 -4.87 -12.74 -13.12
C ASN A 403 -4.58 -11.23 -13.12
N ASP A 404 -4.08 -10.70 -14.23
CA ASP A 404 -3.73 -9.27 -14.38
C ASP A 404 -4.93 -8.35 -14.26
N ALA A 405 -6.07 -8.71 -14.86
CA ALA A 405 -7.27 -7.88 -14.79
C ALA A 405 -7.84 -7.82 -13.37
N VAL A 406 -7.79 -8.93 -12.63
CA VAL A 406 -8.18 -8.97 -11.21
C VAL A 406 -7.27 -8.07 -10.38
N PHE A 407 -5.96 -8.16 -10.60
CA PHE A 407 -5.00 -7.37 -9.86
C PHE A 407 -5.10 -5.87 -10.15
N SER A 408 -5.24 -5.49 -11.42
CA SER A 408 -5.42 -4.08 -11.80
C SER A 408 -6.69 -3.48 -11.21
N ALA A 409 -7.76 -4.25 -11.05
CA ALA A 409 -8.95 -3.79 -10.34
C ALA A 409 -8.70 -3.68 -8.83
N ALA A 410 -8.08 -4.70 -8.22
CA ALA A 410 -7.81 -4.74 -6.79
C ALA A 410 -6.86 -3.61 -6.33
N ILE A 411 -5.86 -3.25 -7.13
CA ILE A 411 -4.95 -2.16 -6.78
C ILE A 411 -5.66 -0.80 -6.80
N GLY A 412 -6.62 -0.59 -7.71
CA GLY A 412 -7.43 0.64 -7.74
C GLY A 412 -8.44 0.74 -6.59
N ILE A 413 -8.93 -0.40 -6.08
CA ILE A 413 -9.74 -0.44 -4.84
C ILE A 413 -8.85 -0.18 -3.63
N HIS A 414 -7.66 -0.77 -3.59
CA HIS A 414 -6.72 -0.62 -2.48
C HIS A 414 -6.38 0.85 -2.14
N SER A 415 -6.23 1.72 -3.13
CA SER A 415 -6.04 3.16 -2.84
C SER A 415 -7.31 3.84 -2.34
N VAL A 416 -8.50 3.41 -2.78
CA VAL A 416 -9.77 3.94 -2.28
C VAL A 416 -9.94 3.60 -0.80
N GLU A 417 -9.66 2.36 -0.38
CA GLU A 417 -9.62 1.95 1.04
C GLU A 417 -8.69 2.85 1.85
N ALA A 418 -7.52 3.14 1.30
CA ALA A 418 -6.52 3.98 1.96
C ALA A 418 -6.99 5.44 2.08
N ARG A 419 -7.71 5.96 1.09
CA ARG A 419 -8.31 7.29 1.13
C ARG A 419 -9.43 7.38 2.16
N HIS A 420 -10.30 6.37 2.25
CA HIS A 420 -11.31 6.27 3.31
C HIS A 420 -10.65 6.23 4.68
N ALA A 421 -9.65 5.36 4.85
CA ALA A 421 -8.91 5.19 6.09
C ALA A 421 -8.23 6.50 6.54
N ALA A 422 -7.72 7.33 5.62
CA ALA A 422 -7.15 8.63 5.94
C ALA A 422 -8.18 9.59 6.56
N LEU A 423 -9.35 9.76 5.94
CA LEU A 423 -10.41 10.59 6.50
C LEU A 423 -10.88 10.05 7.86
N LEU A 424 -11.07 8.73 7.96
CA LEU A 424 -11.56 8.12 9.19
C LEU A 424 -10.54 8.17 10.33
N ASN A 425 -9.25 8.10 10.01
CA ASN A 425 -8.19 8.36 10.98
C ASN A 425 -8.29 9.80 11.50
N GLU A 426 -8.39 10.78 10.60
CA GLU A 426 -8.47 12.21 10.92
C GLU A 426 -9.66 12.51 11.83
N VAL A 427 -10.87 12.11 11.44
CA VAL A 427 -12.10 12.42 12.20
C VAL A 427 -12.20 11.65 13.52
N ASN A 428 -11.34 10.66 13.75
CA ASN A 428 -11.14 9.98 15.02
C ASN A 428 -9.87 10.47 15.76
N VAL A 429 -9.38 11.67 15.44
CA VAL A 429 -8.27 12.37 16.11
C VAL A 429 -6.99 11.51 16.12
N SER A 430 -6.67 10.96 14.95
CA SER A 430 -5.47 10.19 14.67
C SER A 430 -4.85 10.68 13.36
N SER A 431 -3.54 10.55 13.22
CA SER A 431 -2.87 10.94 11.97
C SER A 431 -3.51 10.22 10.77
N PRO A 432 -3.85 10.94 9.67
CA PRO A 432 -4.42 10.34 8.45
C PRO A 432 -3.52 9.24 7.85
N PHE A 433 -2.21 9.42 8.00
CA PHE A 433 -1.14 8.55 7.50
C PHE A 433 -0.18 8.21 8.66
N PRO A 434 -0.50 7.21 9.49
CA PRO A 434 0.23 6.94 10.73
C PRO A 434 1.63 6.34 10.52
N ALA A 435 1.96 5.90 9.31
CA ALA A 435 3.24 5.32 8.93
C ALA A 435 3.59 5.67 7.48
N GLY A 436 4.89 5.66 7.15
CA GLY A 436 5.38 5.87 5.78
C GLY A 436 5.26 4.63 4.90
N VAL A 437 4.94 3.46 5.46
CA VAL A 437 4.56 2.27 4.69
C VAL A 437 3.48 1.56 5.49
N ASP A 438 2.31 1.31 4.90
CA ASP A 438 1.26 0.55 5.59
C ASP A 438 1.67 -0.92 5.74
N GLU A 439 1.33 -1.58 6.84
CA GLU A 439 1.66 -2.99 7.06
C GLU A 439 0.58 -3.93 6.49
N PRO A 440 0.96 -5.07 5.89
CA PRO A 440 -0.02 -6.04 5.41
C PRO A 440 -0.60 -6.86 6.57
N MET A 441 -1.79 -7.42 6.38
CA MET A 441 -2.32 -8.50 7.19
C MET A 441 -2.49 -9.75 6.33
N THR A 442 -2.19 -10.93 6.89
CA THR A 442 -2.49 -12.20 6.24
C THR A 442 -4.00 -12.43 6.18
N MET A 443 -4.47 -13.22 5.20
CA MET A 443 -5.89 -13.57 5.10
C MET A 443 -6.46 -14.18 6.39
N SER A 444 -5.62 -14.92 7.15
CA SER A 444 -6.02 -15.50 8.44
C SER A 444 -6.23 -14.43 9.51
N GLU A 445 -5.35 -13.44 9.60
CA GLU A 445 -5.49 -12.33 10.57
C GLU A 445 -6.70 -11.47 10.24
N VAL A 446 -6.93 -11.20 8.96
CA VAL A 446 -8.11 -10.45 8.51
C VAL A 446 -9.39 -11.21 8.78
N THR A 447 -9.42 -12.52 8.51
CA THR A 447 -10.58 -13.37 8.83
C THR A 447 -10.85 -13.39 10.34
N GLU A 448 -9.81 -13.38 11.19
CA GLU A 448 -9.97 -13.28 12.64
C GLU A 448 -10.58 -11.94 13.06
N VAL A 449 -10.21 -10.82 12.42
CA VAL A 449 -10.81 -9.51 12.68
C VAL A 449 -12.25 -9.45 12.19
N ALA A 450 -12.50 -9.79 10.91
CA ALA A 450 -13.83 -9.77 10.30
C ALA A 450 -14.81 -10.72 11.02
N GLY A 451 -14.33 -11.89 11.43
CA GLY A 451 -15.13 -12.89 12.15
C GLY A 451 -15.66 -12.44 13.51
N GLN A 452 -15.17 -11.34 14.08
CA GLN A 452 -15.70 -10.77 15.32
C GLN A 452 -17.09 -10.15 15.14
N PHE A 453 -17.43 -9.78 13.91
CA PHE A 453 -18.71 -9.14 13.57
C PHE A 453 -19.77 -10.12 13.09
N ILE A 454 -19.40 -11.33 12.66
CA ILE A 454 -20.34 -12.31 12.07
C ILE A 454 -21.13 -13.03 13.18
N VAL A 455 -22.47 -13.01 13.11
CA VAL A 455 -23.35 -13.57 14.18
C VAL A 455 -24.14 -14.83 13.80
N GLU A 456 -24.33 -15.14 12.52
CA GLU A 456 -24.98 -16.39 12.07
C GLU A 456 -24.29 -16.91 10.79
N GLU A 457 -23.97 -18.22 10.74
CA GLU A 457 -23.58 -18.99 9.54
C GLU A 457 -24.73 -19.89 9.06
#